data_AF-A0A937PZ17-F1
#
_entry.id   AF-A0A937PZ17-F1
#
_cell.length_a   1.000
_cell.length_b   1.000
_cell.length_c   1.000
_cell.angle_alpha   90.00
_cell.angle_beta   90.00
_cell.angle_gamma   90.00
#
_symmetry.space_group_name_H-M   'P 1'
#
loop_
_entity.id
_entity.type
_entity.pdbx_description
1 polymer ?
#
loop_
_entity_poly.entity_id
_entity_poly.type
_entity_poly.pdbx_seq_one_letter_code
_entity_poly.pdbx_strand_id
1 'polypeptide(L)'
;MAISYPSKECFCNKPASVRVDMEIVELQKVFAPEGVLSQSLRDFEQRPQQVEMAVAVAEALLDGRHLAVEAGTGVGKSFAYLIPATKLVAKGAGKVLISTYTITLQEQLINRDIPFLSKSLGCKFSAALAKGRGNYLCKRRLDFAVRKQQLLFDQSGHQLDKIRAWAAETSD
;
A
#
# COMPACT_ATOMS: atom_id res chain seq x y z
N MET A 1 -9.37 -39.03 12.75
CA MET A 1 -10.45 -38.13 12.29
C MET A 1 -9.79 -36.92 11.63
N ALA A 2 -9.51 -37.02 10.33
CA ALA A 2 -8.82 -35.98 9.57
C ALA A 2 -9.87 -35.01 9.03
N ILE A 3 -9.80 -33.75 9.44
CA ILE A 3 -10.66 -32.69 8.91
C ILE A 3 -10.05 -32.29 7.56
N SER A 4 -10.63 -32.80 6.47
CA SER A 4 -10.30 -32.34 5.11
C SER A 4 -10.86 -30.92 4.94
N TYR A 5 -9.98 -29.94 4.78
CA TYR A 5 -10.40 -28.64 4.26
C TYR A 5 -10.59 -28.75 2.75
N PRO A 6 -11.72 -28.30 2.19
CA PRO A 6 -11.89 -28.25 0.75
C PRO A 6 -10.89 -27.23 0.18
N SER A 7 -10.14 -27.67 -0.82
CA SER A 7 -9.24 -26.84 -1.62
C SER A 7 -10.03 -25.66 -2.21
N LYS A 8 -9.80 -24.46 -1.68
CA LYS A 8 -10.32 -23.24 -2.30
C LYS A 8 -9.64 -23.09 -3.65
N GLU A 9 -10.43 -23.19 -4.72
CA GLU A 9 -10.02 -22.86 -6.07
C GLU A 9 -9.37 -21.47 -6.06
N CYS A 10 -8.09 -21.43 -6.44
CA CYS A 10 -7.37 -20.18 -6.62
C CYS A 10 -8.02 -19.47 -7.81
N PHE A 11 -8.65 -18.33 -7.55
CA PHE A 11 -9.26 -17.43 -8.55
C PHE A 11 -8.18 -16.73 -9.40
N CYS A 12 -7.25 -17.49 -9.99
CA CYS A 12 -6.30 -17.00 -10.99
C CYS A 12 -6.90 -17.26 -12.38
N ASN A 13 -7.83 -16.40 -12.78
CA ASN A 13 -8.22 -16.31 -14.19
C ASN A 13 -7.00 -15.79 -14.95
N LYS A 14 -6.23 -16.69 -15.59
CA LYS A 14 -5.03 -16.31 -16.36
C LYS A 14 -5.44 -15.35 -17.49
N PRO A 15 -4.91 -14.13 -17.56
CA PRO A 15 -5.12 -13.31 -18.74
C PRO A 15 -4.32 -13.91 -19.91
N ALA A 16 -4.97 -14.03 -21.06
CA ALA A 16 -4.38 -14.49 -22.31
C ALA A 16 -3.15 -13.64 -22.69
N SER A 17 -2.06 -14.29 -23.10
CA SER A 17 -0.72 -13.74 -23.39
C SER A 17 -0.69 -12.42 -24.18
N VAL A 18 -1.62 -12.21 -25.12
CA VAL A 18 -1.73 -10.96 -25.91
C VAL A 18 -2.08 -9.72 -25.05
N ARG A 19 -2.70 -9.92 -23.88
CA ARG A 19 -3.00 -8.82 -22.94
C ARG A 19 -1.76 -8.32 -22.20
N VAL A 20 -0.74 -9.18 -22.04
CA VAL A 20 0.47 -8.87 -21.27
C VAL A 20 1.36 -7.88 -22.01
N ASP A 21 1.53 -8.04 -23.32
CA ASP A 21 2.40 -7.18 -24.14
C ASP A 21 1.91 -5.73 -24.20
N MET A 22 0.59 -5.53 -24.34
CA MET A 22 -0.03 -4.19 -24.32
C MET A 22 0.13 -3.52 -22.95
N GLU A 23 0.15 -4.29 -21.86
CA GLU A 23 0.35 -3.75 -20.50
C GLU A 23 1.78 -3.31 -20.24
N ILE A 24 2.77 -4.02 -20.78
CA ILE A 24 4.18 -3.66 -20.69
C ILE A 24 4.45 -2.36 -21.45
N VAL A 25 3.88 -2.18 -22.64
CA VAL A 25 4.04 -0.94 -23.44
C VAL A 25 3.40 0.26 -22.72
N GLU A 26 2.22 0.09 -22.14
CA GLU A 26 1.61 1.16 -21.33
C GLU A 26 2.38 1.43 -20.03
N LEU A 27 3.06 0.45 -19.46
CA LEU A 27 3.87 0.62 -18.26
C LEU A 27 5.12 1.44 -18.56
N GLN A 28 5.83 1.12 -19.65
CA GLN A 28 7.00 1.89 -20.09
C GLN A 28 6.66 3.36 -20.36
N LYS A 29 5.48 3.64 -20.95
CA LYS A 29 4.99 5.02 -21.17
C LYS A 29 4.80 5.81 -19.88
N VAL A 30 4.45 5.16 -18.76
CA VAL A 30 4.30 5.84 -17.46
C VAL A 30 5.63 6.37 -16.95
N PHE A 31 6.72 5.61 -17.16
CA PHE A 31 8.08 5.96 -16.72
C PHE A 31 8.89 6.76 -17.75
N ALA A 32 8.36 6.97 -18.96
CA ALA A 32 9.07 7.70 -20.01
C ALA A 32 9.38 9.14 -19.57
N PRO A 33 10.39 9.81 -20.18
CA PRO A 33 10.74 11.19 -19.86
C PRO A 33 9.60 12.18 -20.08
N GLU A 34 8.65 11.87 -20.97
CA GLU A 34 7.42 12.65 -21.20
C GLU A 34 6.17 11.97 -20.59
N GLY A 35 6.40 10.95 -19.76
CA GLY A 35 5.37 10.13 -19.14
C GLY A 35 4.68 10.81 -17.97
N VAL A 36 3.62 10.15 -17.48
CA VAL A 36 2.77 10.64 -16.38
C VAL A 36 3.57 11.00 -15.13
N LEU A 37 4.62 10.22 -14.82
CA LEU A 37 5.47 10.50 -13.66
C LEU A 37 6.29 11.77 -13.84
N SER A 38 6.88 11.97 -15.01
CA SER A 38 7.66 13.18 -15.31
C SER A 38 6.83 14.45 -15.24
N GLN A 39 5.59 14.40 -15.75
CA GLN A 39 4.67 15.53 -15.70
C GLN A 39 4.19 15.86 -14.28
N SER A 40 4.18 14.86 -13.38
CA SER A 40 3.64 14.99 -12.02
C SER A 40 4.72 15.20 -10.94
N LEU A 41 5.99 14.90 -11.23
CA LEU A 41 7.12 14.99 -10.30
C LEU A 41 8.19 15.90 -10.88
N ARG A 42 8.40 17.05 -10.22
CA ARG A 42 9.30 18.13 -10.66
C ARG A 42 10.74 17.68 -10.94
N ASP A 43 11.23 16.70 -10.18
CA ASP A 43 12.61 16.19 -10.25
C ASP A 43 12.63 14.69 -10.62
N PHE A 44 11.69 14.25 -11.47
CA PHE A 44 11.67 12.89 -11.96
C PHE A 44 12.86 12.62 -12.88
N GLU A 45 13.58 11.56 -12.57
CA GLU A 45 14.62 11.01 -13.42
C GLU A 45 14.25 9.57 -13.76
N GLN A 46 14.12 9.27 -15.05
CA GLN A 46 13.89 7.90 -15.49
C GLN A 46 15.14 7.07 -15.20
N ARG A 47 14.97 5.98 -14.45
CA ARG A 47 16.04 5.01 -14.19
C ARG A 47 15.73 3.69 -14.89
N PRO A 48 16.60 3.17 -15.78
CA PRO A 48 16.33 1.93 -16.50
C PRO A 48 15.99 0.75 -15.57
N GLN A 49 16.67 0.63 -14.43
CA GLN A 49 16.45 -0.43 -13.44
C GLN A 49 15.06 -0.35 -12.80
N GLN A 50 14.48 0.86 -12.70
CA GLN A 50 13.12 1.05 -12.19
C GLN A 50 12.10 0.49 -13.19
N VAL A 51 12.31 0.74 -14.48
CA VAL A 51 11.44 0.23 -15.56
C VAL A 51 11.55 -1.28 -15.67
N GLU A 52 12.77 -1.82 -15.63
CA GLU A 52 13.03 -3.26 -15.65
C GLU A 52 12.34 -3.97 -14.48
N MET A 53 12.49 -3.43 -13.26
CA MET A 53 11.78 -3.95 -12.08
C MET A 53 10.26 -3.89 -12.25
N ALA A 54 9.72 -2.80 -12.79
CA ALA A 54 8.28 -2.64 -12.96
C ALA A 54 7.71 -3.67 -13.96
N VAL A 55 8.42 -3.90 -15.08
CA VAL A 55 8.06 -4.91 -16.07
C VAL A 55 8.12 -6.31 -15.46
N ALA A 56 9.21 -6.64 -14.79
CA ALA A 56 9.36 -7.94 -14.13
C ALA A 56 8.25 -8.20 -13.09
N VAL A 57 7.86 -7.18 -12.32
CA VAL A 57 6.74 -7.27 -11.36
C VAL A 57 5.41 -7.49 -12.09
N ALA A 58 5.15 -6.76 -13.18
CA ALA A 58 3.91 -6.92 -13.96
C ALA A 58 3.77 -8.35 -14.50
N GLU A 59 4.81 -8.85 -15.16
CA GLU A 59 4.86 -10.24 -15.65
C GLU A 59 4.65 -11.23 -14.53
N ALA A 60 5.33 -11.06 -13.40
CA ALA A 60 5.22 -11.99 -12.28
C ALA A 60 3.79 -12.07 -11.72
N LEU A 61 3.11 -10.92 -11.61
CA LEU A 61 1.72 -10.83 -11.16
C LEU A 61 0.74 -11.46 -12.17
N LEU A 62 0.98 -11.25 -13.47
CA LEU A 62 0.13 -11.79 -14.55
C LEU A 62 0.28 -13.30 -14.72
N ASP A 63 1.51 -13.79 -14.64
CA ASP A 63 1.83 -15.22 -14.76
C ASP A 63 1.52 -16.02 -13.48
N GLY A 64 1.31 -15.32 -12.35
CA GLY A 64 1.13 -15.95 -11.05
C GLY A 64 2.40 -16.63 -10.51
N ARG A 65 3.57 -16.07 -10.81
CA ARG A 65 4.89 -16.59 -10.38
C ARG A 65 5.50 -15.74 -9.28
N HIS A 66 6.46 -16.32 -8.56
CA HIS A 66 7.26 -15.58 -7.59
C HIS A 66 8.41 -14.85 -8.27
N LEU A 67 8.72 -13.65 -7.79
CA LEU A 67 9.83 -12.82 -8.26
C LEU A 67 10.61 -12.32 -7.05
N ALA A 68 11.93 -12.47 -7.10
CA ALA A 68 12.85 -11.81 -6.19
C ALA A 68 13.63 -10.75 -6.97
N VAL A 69 13.66 -9.52 -6.46
CA VAL A 69 14.40 -8.40 -7.06
C VAL A 69 15.28 -7.78 -6.00
N GLU A 70 16.57 -7.69 -6.31
CA GLU A 70 17.49 -6.82 -5.56
C GLU A 70 17.52 -5.45 -6.21
N ALA A 71 17.18 -4.42 -5.46
CA ALA A 71 17.12 -3.06 -5.98
C ALA A 71 17.76 -2.10 -4.96
N GLY A 72 18.77 -1.36 -5.41
CA GLY A 72 19.53 -0.39 -4.59
C GLY A 72 18.66 0.72 -3.99
N THR A 73 19.12 1.41 -2.96
CA THR A 73 18.40 2.58 -2.41
C THR A 73 18.27 3.68 -3.47
N GLY A 74 17.20 4.49 -3.41
CA GLY A 74 17.01 5.60 -4.36
C GLY A 74 16.50 5.23 -5.76
N VAL A 75 16.50 3.97 -6.18
CA VAL A 75 16.02 3.55 -7.53
C VAL A 75 14.49 3.68 -7.75
N GLY A 76 13.74 4.15 -6.74
CA GLY A 76 12.28 4.34 -6.88
C GLY A 76 11.48 3.03 -6.83
N LYS A 77 11.94 2.07 -6.01
CA LYS A 77 11.32 0.74 -5.81
C LYS A 77 9.82 0.79 -5.58
N SER A 78 9.34 1.75 -4.79
CA SER A 78 7.92 1.89 -4.46
C SER A 78 7.06 2.00 -5.71
N PHE A 79 7.40 2.92 -6.62
CA PHE A 79 6.64 3.08 -7.86
C PHE A 79 6.79 1.90 -8.82
N ALA A 80 7.96 1.25 -8.84
CA ALA A 80 8.19 0.08 -9.67
C ALA A 80 7.20 -1.05 -9.36
N TYR A 81 6.89 -1.32 -8.08
CA TYR A 81 5.87 -2.33 -7.75
C TYR A 81 4.45 -1.78 -7.64
N LEU A 82 4.26 -0.51 -7.26
CA LEU A 82 2.92 0.06 -7.07
C LEU A 82 2.19 0.27 -8.39
N ILE A 83 2.85 0.80 -9.41
CA ILE A 83 2.21 1.14 -10.69
C ILE A 83 1.61 -0.10 -11.39
N PRO A 84 2.35 -1.21 -11.58
CA PRO A 84 1.75 -2.40 -12.16
C PRO A 84 0.65 -2.97 -11.25
N ALA A 85 0.83 -2.98 -9.93
CA ALA A 85 -0.18 -3.47 -8.99
C ALA A 85 -1.50 -2.68 -9.06
N THR A 86 -1.44 -1.35 -9.03
CA THR A 86 -2.65 -0.49 -9.06
C THR A 86 -3.35 -0.54 -10.40
N LYS A 87 -2.61 -0.65 -11.52
CA LYS A 87 -3.18 -0.89 -12.84
C LYS A 87 -3.95 -2.21 -12.90
N LEU A 88 -3.39 -3.29 -12.37
CA LEU A 88 -4.07 -4.60 -12.33
C LEU A 88 -5.34 -4.55 -11.46
N VAL A 89 -5.27 -3.91 -10.28
CA VAL A 89 -6.44 -3.71 -9.42
C VAL A 89 -7.52 -2.88 -10.12
N ALA A 90 -7.15 -1.79 -10.78
CA ALA A 90 -8.08 -0.93 -11.51
C ALA A 90 -8.77 -1.64 -12.69
N LYS A 91 -8.13 -2.68 -13.26
CA LYS A 91 -8.71 -3.55 -14.30
C LYS A 91 -9.55 -4.70 -13.75
N GLY A 92 -9.68 -4.83 -12.42
CA GLY A 92 -10.50 -5.85 -11.78
C GLY A 92 -9.79 -7.17 -11.50
N ALA A 93 -8.44 -7.19 -11.50
CA ALA A 93 -7.66 -8.40 -11.19
C ALA A 93 -7.72 -8.84 -9.70
N GLY A 94 -8.51 -8.16 -8.87
CA GLY A 94 -8.69 -8.47 -7.45
C GLY A 94 -7.96 -7.49 -6.53
N LYS A 95 -7.40 -8.02 -5.43
CA LYS A 95 -6.73 -7.23 -4.38
C LYS A 95 -5.23 -7.51 -4.38
N VAL A 96 -4.43 -6.48 -4.12
CA VAL A 96 -2.98 -6.61 -3.92
C VAL A 96 -2.66 -6.32 -2.45
N LEU A 97 -1.82 -7.16 -1.84
CA LEU A 97 -1.26 -6.94 -0.52
C LEU A 97 0.20 -6.51 -0.65
N ILE A 98 0.55 -5.41 -0.01
CA ILE A 98 1.92 -4.89 0.02
C ILE A 98 2.40 -4.96 1.46
N SER A 99 3.48 -5.72 1.68
CA SER A 99 4.14 -5.83 2.98
C SER A 99 5.47 -5.07 2.94
N THR A 100 5.77 -4.35 4.00
CA THR A 100 7.03 -3.59 4.16
C THR A 100 7.51 -3.66 5.60
N TYR A 101 8.77 -3.29 5.82
CA TYR A 101 9.47 -3.56 7.07
C TYR A 101 8.96 -2.74 8.27
N THR A 102 8.59 -1.47 8.08
CA THR A 102 8.20 -0.57 9.18
C THR A 102 6.86 0.12 8.95
N ILE A 103 6.20 0.53 10.02
CA ILE A 103 4.93 1.30 9.97
C ILE A 103 5.13 2.63 9.24
N THR A 104 6.26 3.30 9.46
CA THR A 104 6.59 4.56 8.76
C THR A 104 6.61 4.38 7.24
N LEU A 105 7.16 3.27 6.74
CA LEU A 105 7.14 2.97 5.30
C LEU A 105 5.72 2.70 4.81
N GLN A 106 4.88 2.01 5.61
CA GLN A 106 3.47 1.81 5.27
C GLN A 106 2.70 3.13 5.21
N GLU A 107 2.95 4.03 6.16
CA GLU A 107 2.34 5.36 6.22
C GLU A 107 2.78 6.23 5.04
N GLN A 108 4.03 6.14 4.61
CA GLN A 108 4.49 6.80 3.39
C GLN A 108 3.70 6.30 2.18
N LEU A 109 3.49 4.99 2.05
CA LEU A 109 2.74 4.42 0.93
C LEU A 109 1.29 4.92 0.94
N ILE A 110 0.57 4.84 2.06
CA ILE A 110 -0.86 5.18 2.11
C ILE A 110 -1.13 6.68 2.03
N ASN A 111 -0.25 7.52 2.60
CA ASN A 111 -0.48 8.96 2.71
C ASN A 111 0.16 9.77 1.58
N ARG A 112 1.14 9.21 0.86
CA ARG A 112 1.85 9.91 -0.23
C ARG A 112 1.80 9.15 -1.53
N ASP A 113 2.44 7.98 -1.59
CA ASP A 113 2.73 7.32 -2.86
C ASP A 113 1.44 6.84 -3.55
N ILE A 114 0.53 6.20 -2.82
CA ILE A 114 -0.76 5.72 -3.34
C ILE A 114 -1.68 6.87 -3.77
N PRO A 115 -1.95 7.90 -2.93
CA PRO A 115 -2.76 9.04 -3.35
C PRO A 115 -2.18 9.78 -4.55
N PHE A 116 -0.85 9.90 -4.62
CA PHE A 116 -0.16 10.45 -5.78
C PHE A 116 -0.46 9.64 -7.04
N LEU A 117 -0.26 8.31 -7.00
CA LEU A 117 -0.53 7.44 -8.15
C LEU A 117 -2.00 7.45 -8.58
N SER A 118 -2.94 7.48 -7.64
CA SER A 118 -4.36 7.55 -7.97
C SER A 118 -4.72 8.82 -8.73
N LYS A 119 -4.12 9.96 -8.36
CA LYS A 119 -4.30 11.25 -9.06
C LYS A 119 -3.63 11.25 -10.42
N SER A 120 -2.35 10.88 -10.47
CA SER A 120 -1.54 10.97 -11.69
C SER A 120 -1.96 9.98 -12.76
N LEU A 121 -2.27 8.73 -12.39
CA LEU A 121 -2.65 7.69 -13.35
C LEU A 121 -4.15 7.71 -13.71
N GLY A 122 -4.96 8.54 -13.05
CA GLY A 122 -6.41 8.63 -13.28
C GLY A 122 -7.19 7.34 -13.00
N CYS A 123 -6.60 6.35 -12.33
CA CYS A 123 -7.28 5.10 -12.00
C CYS A 123 -7.97 5.16 -10.65
N LYS A 124 -9.17 4.57 -10.59
CA LYS A 124 -9.95 4.43 -9.36
C LYS A 124 -9.59 3.11 -8.67
N PHE A 125 -8.92 3.21 -7.52
CA PHE A 125 -8.68 2.09 -6.63
C PHE A 125 -8.71 2.57 -5.18
N SER A 126 -9.03 1.68 -4.24
CA SER A 126 -9.02 1.94 -2.81
C SER A 126 -7.83 1.26 -2.15
N ALA A 127 -7.21 1.91 -1.17
CA ALA A 127 -6.17 1.32 -0.35
C ALA A 127 -6.53 1.47 1.13
N ALA A 128 -6.11 0.50 1.95
CA ALA A 128 -6.30 0.51 3.39
C ALA A 128 -5.00 0.08 4.07
N LEU A 129 -4.74 0.63 5.25
CA LEU A 129 -3.57 0.35 6.05
C LEU A 129 -3.88 -0.66 7.16
N ALA A 130 -3.12 -1.75 7.22
CA ALA A 130 -3.27 -2.78 8.25
C ALA A 130 -2.07 -2.76 9.19
N LYS A 131 -2.24 -2.22 10.41
CA LYS A 131 -1.23 -2.26 11.47
C LYS A 131 -1.54 -3.36 12.49
N GLY A 132 -0.56 -3.75 13.29
CA GLY A 132 -0.82 -4.62 14.46
C GLY A 132 -1.70 -3.91 15.49
N ARG A 133 -2.54 -4.65 16.23
CA ARG A 133 -3.49 -4.10 17.22
C ARG A 133 -2.86 -3.17 18.27
N GLY A 134 -1.59 -3.39 18.62
CA GLY A 134 -0.84 -2.55 19.55
C GLY A 134 -0.58 -1.12 19.06
N ASN A 135 -0.79 -0.86 17.76
CA ASN A 135 -0.65 0.46 17.15
C ASN A 135 -1.95 1.26 17.13
N TYR A 136 -3.01 0.74 17.75
CA TYR A 136 -4.30 1.41 17.86
C TYR A 136 -4.63 1.69 19.32
N LEU A 137 -5.22 2.86 19.58
CA LEU A 137 -5.73 3.20 20.90
C LEU A 137 -6.94 2.32 21.26
N CYS A 138 -6.85 1.60 22.37
CA CYS A 138 -7.98 0.84 22.88
C CYS A 138 -8.94 1.76 23.65
N LYS A 139 -10.05 2.17 23.01
CA LYS A 139 -11.09 3.03 23.60
C LYS A 139 -11.55 2.56 24.98
N ARG A 140 -11.81 1.25 25.13
CA ARG A 140 -12.20 0.64 26.43
C ARG A 140 -11.14 0.83 27.53
N ARG A 141 -9.84 0.70 27.20
CA ARG A 141 -8.76 0.91 28.17
C ARG A 141 -8.62 2.38 28.56
N LEU A 142 -8.80 3.29 27.58
CA LEU A 142 -8.82 4.72 27.83
C LEU A 142 -9.97 5.11 28.76
N ASP A 143 -11.19 4.65 28.49
CA ASP A 143 -12.36 4.93 29.33
C ASP A 143 -12.17 4.46 30.78
N PHE A 144 -11.58 3.27 30.96
CA PHE A 144 -11.27 2.75 32.29
C PHE A 144 -10.23 3.61 33.03
N ALA A 145 -9.17 4.04 32.33
CA ALA A 145 -8.12 4.88 32.91
C ALA A 145 -8.67 6.25 33.36
N VAL A 146 -9.51 6.88 32.53
CA VAL A 146 -10.15 8.17 32.82
C VAL A 146 -11.05 8.07 34.05
N ARG A 147 -11.87 7.02 34.17
CA ARG A 147 -12.72 6.81 35.35
C ARG A 147 -11.91 6.60 36.63
N LYS A 148 -10.83 5.81 36.55
CA LYS A 148 -9.95 5.54 37.69
C LYS A 148 -9.26 6.81 38.20
N GLN A 149 -8.88 7.70 37.30
CA GLN A 149 -8.26 8.98 37.64
C GLN A 149 -9.20 9.90 38.44
N GLN A 150 -10.46 10.00 38.02
CA GLN A 150 -11.45 10.82 38.72
C GLN A 150 -11.64 10.40 40.19
N LEU A 151 -11.38 9.13 40.51
CA LEU A 151 -11.48 8.59 41.87
C LEU A 151 -10.27 8.91 42.77
N LEU A 152 -9.12 9.26 42.19
CA LEU A 152 -7.85 9.33 42.93
C LEU A 152 -7.38 10.75 43.30
N PHE A 153 -8.13 11.81 42.98
CA PHE A 153 -7.74 13.22 43.22
C PHE A 153 -6.29 13.55 42.81
N ASP A 154 -5.76 12.83 41.81
CA ASP A 154 -4.38 12.97 41.36
C ASP A 154 -4.27 14.16 40.41
N GLN A 155 -3.44 15.15 40.77
CA GLN A 155 -3.18 16.35 39.97
C GLN A 155 -2.44 16.06 38.65
N SER A 156 -2.04 14.82 38.40
CA SER A 156 -1.35 14.36 37.18
C SER A 156 -2.28 14.13 35.97
N GLY A 157 -3.58 14.45 36.04
CA GLY A 157 -4.58 14.07 35.02
C GLY A 157 -4.60 14.76 33.68
N HIS A 158 -3.80 15.81 33.55
CA HIS A 158 -3.69 16.56 32.32
C HIS A 158 -3.24 15.73 31.10
N GLN A 159 -2.48 14.65 31.29
CA GLN A 159 -2.02 13.80 30.19
C GLN A 159 -3.12 12.87 29.63
N LEU A 160 -3.95 12.28 30.50
CA LEU A 160 -5.03 11.40 30.06
C LEU A 160 -6.15 12.17 29.38
N ASP A 161 -6.45 13.38 29.86
CA ASP A 161 -7.43 14.28 29.22
C ASP A 161 -6.98 14.67 27.81
N LYS A 162 -5.68 14.94 27.60
CA LYS A 162 -5.11 15.19 26.26
C LYS A 162 -5.27 13.99 25.33
N ILE A 163 -4.98 12.79 25.81
CA ILE A 163 -5.15 11.55 25.02
C ILE A 163 -6.62 11.34 24.68
N ARG A 164 -7.54 11.63 25.61
CA ARG A 164 -8.99 11.53 25.40
C ARG A 164 -9.51 12.54 24.39
N ALA A 165 -9.05 13.79 24.46
CA ALA A 165 -9.40 14.83 23.50
C ALA A 165 -8.91 14.45 22.09
N TRP A 166 -7.65 14.04 21.97
CA TRP A 166 -7.08 13.56 20.71
C TRP A 166 -7.86 12.37 20.13
N ALA A 167 -8.26 11.42 20.98
CA ALA A 167 -9.03 10.23 20.57
C ALA A 167 -10.44 10.57 20.03
N ALA A 168 -10.99 11.73 20.38
CA ALA A 168 -12.30 12.19 19.90
C ALA A 168 -12.21 12.91 18.54
N GLU A 169 -11.03 13.44 18.19
CA GLU A 169 -10.80 14.21 16.96
C GLU A 169 -10.20 13.37 15.82
N THR A 170 -9.54 12.25 16.14
CA THR A 170 -8.90 11.38 15.15
C THR A 170 -9.88 10.39 14.49
N SER A 171 -9.66 10.09 13.21
CA SER A 171 -10.52 9.24 12.36
C SER A 171 -9.88 7.91 11.95
N ASP A 172 -8.72 7.55 12.53
CA ASP A 172 -8.03 6.26 12.34
C ASP A 172 -8.76 5.06 13.01
#